data_AF-A0A3D4RL75-F1
#
_entry.id   AF-A0A3D4RL75-F1
#
_cell.length_a   1.000
_cell.length_b   1.000
_cell.length_c   1.000
_cell.angle_alpha   90.00
_cell.angle_beta   90.00
_cell.angle_gamma   90.00
#
_symmetry.space_group_name_H-M   'P 1'
#
loop_
_entity.id
_entity.type
_entity.pdbx_description
1 polymer ?
#
loop_
_entity_poly.entity_id
_entity_poly.type
_entity_poly.pdbx_seq_one_letter_code
_entity_poly.pdbx_strand_id
1 'polypeptide(L)'
;MRTVKQALIDEIHYPISDGFVDNKILARGLDGEDEITQEILRSDEFIGATADCLYSLIEAPNFNEADKSFSLADRDIILKKVNTLYNKIGEQPVALGEKPMVYLGSAACQS
;
A
#
# COMPACT_ATOMS: atom_id res chain seq x y z
N MET A 1 -4.21 3.23 -24.42
CA MET A 1 -4.38 4.04 -23.20
C MET A 1 -3.97 3.18 -22.03
N ARG A 2 -3.09 3.67 -21.15
CA ARG A 2 -2.80 3.02 -19.87
C ARG A 2 -3.51 3.85 -18.80
N THR A 3 -4.13 3.19 -17.83
CA THR A 3 -4.78 3.86 -16.71
C THR A 3 -3.88 3.89 -15.48
N VAL A 4 -4.20 4.74 -14.51
CA VAL A 4 -3.47 4.82 -13.24
C VAL A 4 -3.43 3.46 -12.55
N LYS A 5 -4.57 2.75 -12.52
CA LYS A 5 -4.67 1.39 -11.98
C LYS A 5 -3.71 0.41 -12.66
N GLN A 6 -3.67 0.42 -13.99
CA GLN A 6 -2.80 -0.49 -14.75
C GLN A 6 -1.31 -0.21 -14.50
N ALA A 7 -0.94 1.06 -14.38
CA ALA A 7 0.43 1.47 -14.07
C ALA A 7 0.84 1.02 -12.67
N LEU A 8 -0.05 1.16 -11.69
CA LEU A 8 0.23 0.78 -10.30
C LEU A 8 0.38 -0.74 -10.14
N ILE A 9 -0.46 -1.53 -10.80
CA ILE A 9 -0.32 -3.00 -10.85
C ILE A 9 1.02 -3.40 -11.49
N ASP A 10 1.42 -2.72 -12.56
CA ASP A 10 2.69 -2.93 -13.26
C ASP A 10 3.91 -2.49 -12.42
N GLU A 11 3.75 -1.58 -11.47
CA GLU A 11 4.86 -1.17 -10.59
C GLU A 11 5.04 -2.11 -9.38
N ILE A 12 3.93 -2.65 -8.86
CA ILE A 12 3.94 -3.53 -7.69
C ILE A 12 4.47 -4.92 -8.04
N HIS A 13 4.31 -5.42 -9.27
CA HIS A 13 4.79 -6.76 -9.71
C HIS A 13 4.30 -7.95 -8.85
N TYR A 14 3.32 -7.75 -7.97
CA TYR A 14 2.70 -8.79 -7.14
C TYR A 14 1.24 -9.00 -7.52
N PRO A 15 0.72 -10.23 -7.38
CA PRO A 15 -0.69 -10.50 -7.63
C PRO A 15 -1.53 -9.86 -6.51
N ILE A 16 -2.09 -8.69 -6.80
CA ILE A 16 -3.03 -7.98 -5.94
C ILE A 16 -4.37 -7.86 -6.65
N SER A 17 -5.47 -7.94 -5.89
CA SER A 17 -6.80 -7.75 -6.44
C SER A 17 -6.95 -6.34 -6.97
N ASP A 18 -7.59 -6.22 -8.13
CA ASP A 18 -7.78 -4.95 -8.81
C ASP A 18 -8.66 -3.99 -7.96
N GLY A 19 -9.64 -4.52 -7.22
CA GLY A 19 -10.44 -3.76 -6.26
C GLY A 19 -9.65 -3.28 -5.03
N PHE A 20 -8.56 -3.96 -4.67
CA PHE A 20 -7.69 -3.48 -3.58
C PHE A 20 -6.89 -2.25 -4.03
N VAL A 21 -6.35 -2.30 -5.25
CA VAL A 21 -5.68 -1.16 -5.89
C VAL A 21 -6.61 0.03 -6.01
N ASP A 22 -7.83 -0.20 -6.50
CA ASP A 22 -8.86 0.83 -6.66
C ASP A 22 -9.12 1.59 -5.35
N ASN A 23 -9.33 0.84 -4.25
CA ASN A 23 -9.57 1.42 -2.94
C ASN A 23 -8.38 2.28 -2.46
N LYS A 24 -7.14 1.88 -2.74
CA LYS A 24 -5.94 2.63 -2.33
C LYS A 24 -5.73 3.89 -3.17
N ILE A 25 -6.00 3.81 -4.47
CA ILE A 25 -5.96 4.96 -5.39
C ILE A 25 -7.03 5.98 -4.96
N LEU A 26 -8.27 5.53 -4.73
CA LEU A 26 -9.37 6.36 -4.24
C LEU A 26 -9.09 6.96 -2.85
N ALA A 27 -8.46 6.20 -1.95
CA ALA A 27 -8.09 6.70 -0.61
C ALA A 27 -7.11 7.88 -0.65
N ARG A 28 -6.27 7.96 -1.71
CA ARG A 28 -5.35 9.07 -1.94
C ARG A 28 -5.96 10.19 -2.80
N GLY A 29 -7.22 10.04 -3.23
CA GLY A 29 -7.92 11.03 -4.05
C GLY A 29 -7.57 10.98 -5.54
N LEU A 30 -6.95 9.88 -5.98
CA LEU A 30 -6.70 9.61 -7.40
C LEU A 30 -7.86 8.80 -7.99
N ASP A 31 -7.95 8.82 -9.31
CA ASP A 31 -8.94 8.05 -10.05
C ASP A 31 -8.25 6.94 -10.84
N GLY A 32 -8.63 5.69 -10.57
CA GLY A 32 -7.96 4.50 -11.14
C GLY A 32 -8.24 4.30 -12.62
N GLU A 33 -9.35 4.86 -13.11
CA GLU A 33 -9.80 4.79 -14.49
C GLU A 33 -9.22 5.91 -15.36
N ASP A 34 -8.64 6.93 -14.74
CA ASP A 34 -8.03 8.07 -15.43
C ASP A 34 -6.75 7.70 -16.18
N GLU A 35 -6.35 8.55 -17.13
CA GLU A 35 -5.18 8.31 -17.97
C GLU A 35 -3.90 8.52 -17.16
N ILE A 36 -3.00 7.54 -17.17
CA ILE A 36 -1.71 7.71 -16.51
C ILE A 36 -0.85 8.72 -17.27
N THR A 37 -0.56 9.85 -16.63
CA THR A 37 0.35 10.87 -17.14
C THR A 37 1.66 10.87 -16.37
N GLN A 38 2.70 11.48 -16.94
CA GLN A 38 3.99 11.63 -16.26
C GLN A 38 3.88 12.52 -15.01
N GLU A 39 2.89 13.42 -14.97
CA GLU A 39 2.59 14.23 -13.81
C GLU A 39 2.06 13.35 -12.68
N ILE A 40 1.03 12.53 -12.94
CA ILE A 40 0.47 11.59 -11.96
C ILE A 40 1.54 10.60 -11.46
N LEU A 41 2.38 10.05 -12.35
CA LEU A 41 3.49 9.15 -11.95
C LEU A 41 4.50 9.81 -11.00
N ARG A 42 4.63 11.13 -11.05
CA ARG A 42 5.54 11.90 -10.18
C ARG A 42 4.82 12.54 -9.00
N SER A 43 3.50 12.55 -8.99
CA SER A 43 2.69 13.06 -7.89
C SER A 43 2.90 12.25 -6.62
N ASP A 44 2.82 12.95 -5.49
CA ASP A 44 2.95 12.35 -4.16
C ASP A 44 1.81 11.35 -3.92
N GLU A 45 0.61 11.59 -4.46
CA GLU A 45 -0.53 10.68 -4.35
C GLU A 45 -0.25 9.29 -4.95
N PHE A 46 0.39 9.21 -6.12
CA PHE A 46 0.65 7.92 -6.80
C PHE A 46 1.76 7.15 -6.10
N ILE A 47 2.82 7.84 -5.70
CA ILE A 47 3.94 7.26 -4.94
C ILE A 47 3.43 6.75 -3.59
N GLY A 48 2.58 7.54 -2.92
CA GLY A 48 1.90 7.17 -1.70
C GLY A 48 0.98 5.97 -1.87
N ALA A 49 0.14 5.94 -2.91
CA ALA A 49 -0.75 4.81 -3.21
C ALA A 49 0.04 3.50 -3.43
N THR A 50 1.19 3.59 -4.10
CA THR A 50 2.09 2.45 -4.32
C THR A 50 2.68 1.95 -3.00
N ALA A 51 3.15 2.88 -2.16
CA ALA A 51 3.68 2.56 -0.83
C ALA A 51 2.60 1.92 0.06
N ASP A 52 1.39 2.45 0.06
CA ASP A 52 0.22 1.96 0.78
C ASP A 52 -0.16 0.52 0.40
N CYS A 53 -0.13 0.23 -0.91
CA CYS A 53 -0.43 -1.11 -1.42
C CYS A 53 0.64 -2.11 -0.96
N LEU A 54 1.92 -1.76 -1.15
CA LEU A 54 3.05 -2.59 -0.72
C LEU A 54 3.07 -2.79 0.80
N TYR A 55 2.75 -1.76 1.58
CA TYR A 55 2.68 -1.84 3.03
C TYR A 55 1.56 -2.77 3.48
N SER A 56 0.37 -2.68 2.87
CA SER A 56 -0.76 -3.56 3.22
C SER A 56 -0.46 -5.03 2.90
N LEU A 57 0.34 -5.31 1.87
CA LEU A 57 0.79 -6.67 1.55
C LEU A 57 1.64 -7.29 2.66
N ILE A 58 2.54 -6.50 3.26
CA ILE A 58 3.44 -6.97 4.32
C ILE A 58 2.81 -6.86 5.73
N GLU A 59 1.86 -5.95 5.92
CA GLU A 59 1.10 -5.80 7.16
C GLU A 59 0.10 -6.94 7.33
N ALA A 60 -0.57 -7.37 6.24
CA ALA A 60 -1.55 -8.45 6.29
C ALA A 60 -0.89 -9.75 6.84
N PRO A 61 -1.25 -10.18 8.06
CA PRO A 61 -0.58 -11.32 8.72
C PRO A 61 -0.87 -12.65 8.03
N ASN A 62 -1.88 -12.68 7.15
CA ASN A 62 -2.48 -13.88 6.58
C ASN A 62 -2.51 -13.88 5.04
N PHE A 63 -1.59 -13.21 4.34
CA PHE A 63 -1.47 -13.42 2.89
C PHE A 63 -0.79 -14.78 2.62
N ASN A 64 -1.54 -15.85 2.91
CA ASN A 64 -1.21 -17.25 2.62
C ASN A 64 -2.08 -17.78 1.47
N GLU A 65 -2.82 -16.89 0.79
CA GLU A 65 -3.64 -17.24 -0.36
C GLU A 65 -2.74 -17.34 -1.59
N ALA A 66 -2.63 -18.56 -2.12
CA ALA A 66 -1.97 -18.97 -3.35
C ALA A 66 -0.42 -19.08 -3.32
N ASP A 67 0.07 -20.16 -2.71
CA ASP A 67 1.28 -20.90 -3.15
C ASP A 67 2.65 -20.17 -3.07
N LYS A 68 2.69 -18.88 -2.69
CA LYS A 68 3.94 -18.13 -2.47
C LYS A 68 4.12 -17.85 -0.99
N SER A 69 5.03 -18.59 -0.37
CA SER A 69 5.53 -18.28 0.96
C SER A 69 6.26 -16.93 0.90
N PHE A 70 5.64 -15.85 1.37
CA PHE A 70 6.35 -14.58 1.56
C PHE A 70 7.40 -14.78 2.65
N SER A 71 8.66 -14.89 2.24
CA SER A 71 9.76 -15.03 3.17
C SER A 71 9.94 -13.74 3.96
N LEU A 72 10.48 -13.83 5.18
CA LEU A 72 10.81 -12.65 5.99
C LEU A 72 11.75 -11.69 5.24
N ALA A 73 12.63 -12.23 4.39
CA ALA A 73 13.51 -11.45 3.53
C ALA A 73 12.73 -10.62 2.49
N ASP A 74 11.71 -11.19 1.83
CA ASP A 74 10.86 -10.46 0.89
C ASP A 74 10.11 -9.33 1.59
N ARG A 75 9.62 -9.56 2.81
CA ARG A 75 8.96 -8.53 3.63
C ARG A 75 9.89 -7.36 3.95
N ASP A 76 11.14 -7.63 4.33
CA ASP A 76 12.14 -6.58 4.62
C ASP A 76 12.50 -5.77 3.36
N ILE A 77 12.61 -6.44 2.20
CA ILE A 77 12.86 -5.79 0.91
C ILE A 77 11.69 -4.85 0.55
N ILE A 78 10.45 -5.31 0.71
CA ILE A 78 9.26 -4.49 0.44
C ILE A 78 9.17 -3.33 1.42
N LEU A 79 9.42 -3.57 2.71
CA LEU A 79 9.42 -2.50 3.72
C LEU A 79 10.45 -1.41 3.40
N LYS A 80 11.67 -1.80 2.98
CA LYS A 80 12.69 -0.84 2.53
C LYS A 80 12.22 -0.03 1.32
N LYS A 81 11.55 -0.66 0.35
CA LYS A 81 10.94 0.03 -0.80
C LYS A 81 9.87 1.02 -0.34
N VAL A 82 8.93 0.60 0.50
CA VAL A 82 7.87 1.44 1.07
C VAL A 82 8.47 2.67 1.76
N ASN A 83 9.47 2.46 2.61
CA ASN A 83 10.14 3.56 3.30
C ASN A 83 10.90 4.49 2.36
N THR A 84 11.46 3.96 1.27
CA THR A 84 12.08 4.79 0.22
C THR A 84 11.05 5.67 -0.48
N LEU A 85 9.86 5.12 -0.78
CA LEU A 85 8.77 5.87 -1.39
C LEU A 85 8.22 6.94 -0.45
N TYR A 86 7.97 6.62 0.83
CA TYR A 86 7.55 7.61 1.83
C TYR A 86 8.56 8.74 2.01
N ASN A 87 9.86 8.42 2.11
CA ASN A 87 10.90 9.45 2.19
C ASN A 87 10.92 10.35 0.95
N LYS A 88 10.60 9.81 -0.23
CA LYS A 88 10.59 10.57 -1.49
C LYS A 88 9.49 11.63 -1.52
N ILE A 89 8.35 11.37 -0.87
CA ILE A 89 7.21 12.29 -0.74
C ILE A 89 7.21 13.07 0.58
N GLY A 90 8.24 12.90 1.41
CA GLY A 90 8.35 13.56 2.72
C GLY A 90 7.48 12.97 3.82
N GLU A 91 6.91 11.78 3.62
CA GLU A 91 6.19 11.03 4.65
C GLU A 91 7.16 10.28 5.58
N GLN A 92 6.70 9.98 6.81
CA GLN A 92 7.51 9.26 7.79
C GLN A 92 7.64 7.78 7.44
N PRO A 93 8.84 7.18 7.56
CA PRO A 93 9.02 5.76 7.34
C PRO A 93 8.22 4.95 8.38
N VAL A 94 7.61 3.87 7.92
CA VAL A 94 6.83 2.94 8.72
C VAL A 94 7.66 1.70 9.07
N ALA A 95 7.44 1.13 10.25
CA ALA A 95 8.07 -0.12 10.66
C ALA A 95 7.02 -1.25 10.79
N LEU A 96 7.33 -2.42 10.25
CA LEU A 96 6.57 -3.64 10.52
C LEU A 96 6.68 -3.97 12.00
N GLY A 97 5.55 -3.93 12.73
CA GLY A 97 5.52 -4.26 14.15
C GLY A 97 5.21 -3.10 15.09
N GLU A 98 5.10 -1.88 14.58
CA GLU A 98 4.26 -0.87 15.23
C GLU A 98 2.82 -1.29 15.00
N LYS A 99 2.34 -2.21 15.84
CA LYS A 99 0.90 -2.45 15.98
C LYS A 99 0.25 -1.07 15.95
N PRO A 100 -0.81 -0.82 15.14
CA PRO A 100 -1.72 0.21 15.57
C PRO A 100 -2.07 -0.22 17.00
N MET A 101 -1.69 0.60 17.97
CA MET A 101 -2.37 0.56 19.25
C MET A 101 -3.81 0.91 18.87
N VAL A 102 -4.56 -0.10 18.46
CA VAL A 102 -5.99 -0.13 18.60
C VAL A 102 -6.18 -0.01 20.10
N TYR A 103 -6.19 1.23 20.58
CA TYR A 103 -7.16 1.62 21.57
C TYR A 103 -8.51 1.33 20.90
N LEU A 104 -8.89 0.05 20.92
CA LEU A 104 -10.27 -0.32 21.13
C LEU A 104 -10.62 0.37 22.43
N GLY A 105 -11.08 1.61 22.32
CA GLY A 105 -11.86 2.25 23.35
C GLY A 105 -13.09 1.38 23.51
N SER A 106 -12.97 0.34 24.33
CA SER A 106 -14.08 -0.27 25.04
C SER A 106 -14.62 0.79 25.99
N ALA A 107 -15.26 1.80 25.41
CA ALA A 107 -16.18 2.67 26.09
C ALA A 107 -17.49 1.90 26.23
N ALA A 108 -18.07 2.00 27.44
CA ALA A 108 -19.30 1.38 27.90
C ALA A 108 -19.17 -0.12 28.26
N CYS A 109 -19.55 -0.58 29.45
CA CYS A 109 -20.25 0.07 30.56
C CYS A 109 -19.95 -0.77 31.80
N GLN A 110 -19.46 -0.14 32.87
CA GLN A 110 -19.60 -0.71 34.21
C GLN A 110 -21.06 -0.54 34.60
N SER A 111 -21.73 -1.63 34.96
CA SER A 111 -22.99 -1.62 35.70
C SER A 111 -23.02 -2.86 36.57
#